data_AF-A0A842VIG8-F1
#
_entry.id   AF-A0A842VIG8-F1
#
_cell.length_a   1.000
_cell.length_b   1.000
_cell.length_c   1.000
_cell.angle_alpha   90.00
_cell.angle_beta   90.00
_cell.angle_gamma   90.00
#
_symmetry.space_group_name_H-M   'P 1'
#
loop_
_entity.id
_entity.type
_entity.pdbx_description
1 polymer ?
#
loop_
_entity_poly.entity_id
_entity_poly.type
_entity_poly.pdbx_seq_one_letter_code
_entity_poly.pdbx_strand_id
1 'polypeptide(L)'
;MVLTLEENLQGIFSVIFSTITLIIALIIALKYLKFKKIELILVGIAFIGLAAPWIAVAVKFILIVTINSTLSEELFFIINLGIVPFTAFCWIMAMTNLMNVRKKIRFYLYFIWIVFALIFEIIFLFTIFTDTTLIGKFTGTLQVEF
;
A
#
# COMPACT_ATOMS: atom_id res chain seq x y z
N MET A 1 -22.89 12.63 5.98
CA MET A 1 -23.07 11.17 5.81
C MET A 1 -23.06 10.56 7.20
N VAL A 2 -23.97 9.63 7.53
CA VAL A 2 -24.00 9.04 8.88
C VAL A 2 -23.28 7.69 8.83
N LEU A 3 -22.14 7.59 9.51
CA LEU A 3 -21.37 6.35 9.61
C LEU A 3 -22.00 5.40 10.62
N THR A 4 -21.98 4.10 10.31
CA THR A 4 -22.39 3.07 11.27
C THR A 4 -21.35 2.93 12.40
N LEU A 5 -21.71 2.24 13.49
CA LEU A 5 -20.76 1.95 14.56
C LEU A 5 -19.57 1.15 14.05
N GLU A 6 -19.81 0.19 13.16
CA GLU A 6 -18.78 -0.65 12.55
C GLU A 6 -17.82 0.17 11.70
N GLU A 7 -18.33 1.06 10.85
CA GLU A 7 -17.51 1.95 10.02
C GLU A 7 -16.70 2.93 10.87
N ASN A 8 -17.27 3.47 11.95
CA ASN A 8 -16.52 4.32 12.88
C ASN A 8 -15.36 3.58 13.53
N LEU A 9 -15.59 2.34 13.99
CA LEU A 9 -14.53 1.52 14.57
C LEU A 9 -13.46 1.18 13.53
N GLN A 10 -13.87 0.74 12.33
CA GLN A 10 -12.97 0.44 11.23
C GLN A 10 -12.09 1.65 10.87
N GLY A 11 -12.69 2.84 10.77
CA GLY A 11 -11.99 4.09 10.50
C GLY A 11 -10.96 4.42 11.57
N ILE A 12 -11.37 4.41 12.85
CA ILE A 12 -10.48 4.71 13.99
C ILE A 12 -9.31 3.72 14.05
N PHE A 13 -9.57 2.41 13.96
CA PHE A 13 -8.51 1.40 13.99
C PHE A 13 -7.59 1.52 12.77
N SER A 14 -8.12 1.85 11.59
CA SER A 14 -7.30 2.06 10.40
C SER A 14 -6.36 3.26 10.56
N VAL A 15 -6.83 4.37 11.14
CA VAL A 15 -5.99 5.56 11.42
C VAL A 15 -4.90 5.23 12.44
N ILE A 16 -5.24 4.52 13.52
CA ILE A 16 -4.26 4.11 14.54
C ILE A 16 -3.20 3.20 13.91
N PHE A 17 -3.63 2.17 13.20
CA PHE A 17 -2.73 1.21 12.55
C PHE A 17 -1.84 1.88 11.50
N SER A 18 -2.41 2.71 10.62
CA SER A 18 -1.64 3.39 9.57
C SER A 18 -0.61 4.35 10.18
N THR A 19 -0.97 5.06 11.25
CA THR A 19 -0.06 5.98 11.95
C THR A 19 1.11 5.25 12.59
N ILE A 20 0.82 4.18 13.36
CA ILE A 20 1.86 3.35 13.98
C ILE A 20 2.78 2.76 12.90
N THR A 21 2.19 2.25 11.81
CA THR A 21 2.95 1.62 10.74
C THR A 21 3.86 2.62 10.01
N LEU A 22 3.38 3.84 9.75
CA LEU A 22 4.20 4.91 9.18
C LEU A 22 5.36 5.30 10.11
N ILE A 23 5.10 5.42 11.42
CA ILE A 23 6.16 5.70 12.41
C ILE A 23 7.21 4.59 12.41
N ILE A 24 6.80 3.32 12.43
CA ILE A 24 7.71 2.17 12.39
C ILE A 24 8.52 2.17 11.08
N ALA A 25 7.87 2.35 9.94
CA ALA A 25 8.51 2.42 8.63
C ALA A 25 9.57 3.53 8.56
N LEU A 26 9.24 4.72 9.06
CA LEU A 26 10.17 5.83 9.16
C LEU A 26 11.33 5.53 10.10
N ILE A 27 11.10 4.95 11.27
CA ILE A 27 12.16 4.55 12.21
C ILE A 27 13.12 3.56 11.53
N ILE A 28 12.60 2.57 10.79
CA ILE A 28 13.43 1.61 10.06
C ILE A 28 14.25 2.34 8.98
N ALA A 29 13.62 3.18 8.17
CA ALA A 29 14.30 3.94 7.13
C ALA A 29 15.40 4.87 7.70
N LEU A 30 15.13 5.56 8.81
CA LEU A 30 16.08 6.48 9.46
C LEU A 30 17.31 5.76 10.03
N LYS A 31 17.21 4.46 10.37
CA LYS A 31 18.38 3.66 10.78
C LYS A 31 19.43 3.57 9.65
N TYR A 32 19.08 3.84 8.40
CA TYR A 32 20.05 4.00 7.31
C TYR A 32 21.11 5.05 7.62
N LEU A 33 20.76 6.16 8.27
CA LEU A 33 21.72 7.22 8.58
C LEU A 33 22.86 6.72 9.47
N LYS A 34 22.57 5.76 10.35
CA LYS A 34 23.53 5.13 11.26
C LYS A 34 24.28 3.96 10.61
N PHE A 35 23.58 3.04 9.95
CA PHE A 35 24.17 1.78 9.46
C PHE A 35 24.60 1.80 8.00
N LYS A 36 24.17 2.81 7.22
CA LYS A 36 24.43 2.97 5.78
C LYS A 36 24.04 1.76 4.92
N LYS A 37 23.07 0.97 5.40
CA LYS A 37 22.51 -0.21 4.72
C LYS A 37 21.24 0.15 3.97
N ILE A 38 21.29 0.15 2.63
CA ILE A 38 20.16 0.54 1.78
C ILE A 38 18.92 -0.33 2.02
N GLU A 39 19.11 -1.56 2.48
CA GLU A 39 18.05 -2.50 2.85
C GLU A 39 17.10 -1.90 3.89
N LEU A 40 17.59 -1.03 4.78
CA LEU A 40 16.75 -0.38 5.79
C LEU A 40 15.75 0.61 5.16
N ILE A 41 16.16 1.36 4.15
CA ILE A 41 15.25 2.25 3.41
C ILE A 41 14.24 1.40 2.64
N LEU A 42 14.71 0.35 1.96
CA LEU A 42 13.86 -0.54 1.17
C LEU A 42 12.80 -1.25 2.02
N VAL A 43 13.17 -1.75 3.21
CA VAL A 43 12.22 -2.34 4.17
C VAL A 43 11.23 -1.29 4.66
N GLY A 44 11.69 -0.08 4.99
CA GLY A 44 10.81 1.01 5.41
C GLY A 44 9.74 1.33 4.35
N ILE A 45 10.16 1.53 3.09
CA ILE A 45 9.24 1.80 1.97
C ILE A 45 8.26 0.63 1.76
N ALA A 46 8.76 -0.60 1.76
CA ALA A 46 7.92 -1.78 1.64
C ALA A 46 6.86 -1.88 2.74
N PHE A 47 7.23 -1.51 3.98
CA PHE A 47 6.33 -1.53 5.13
C PHE A 47 5.19 -0.51 5.00
N ILE A 48 5.44 0.65 4.35
CA ILE A 48 4.39 1.62 4.00
C ILE A 48 3.41 0.99 3.00
N GLY A 49 3.93 0.32 1.97
CA GLY A 49 3.11 -0.35 0.96
C GLY A 49 2.24 -1.47 1.53
N LEU A 50 2.76 -2.24 2.49
CA LEU A 50 1.96 -3.26 3.18
C LEU A 50 0.79 -2.65 3.95
N ALA A 51 0.90 -1.40 4.40
CA ALA A 51 -0.19 -0.69 5.09
C ALA A 51 -1.16 0.03 4.14
N ALA A 52 -0.92 0.00 2.82
CA ALA A 52 -1.70 0.75 1.82
C ALA A 52 -3.23 0.54 1.93
N PRO A 53 -3.77 -0.67 2.16
CA PRO A 53 -5.21 -0.87 2.32
C PRO A 53 -5.80 -0.08 3.51
N TRP A 54 -5.10 -0.09 4.65
CA TRP A 54 -5.53 0.66 5.83
C TRP A 54 -5.28 2.15 5.70
N ILE A 55 -4.25 2.57 4.97
CA ILE A 55 -4.01 3.98 4.65
C ILE A 55 -5.18 4.52 3.79
N ALA A 56 -5.65 3.78 2.78
CA ALA A 56 -6.78 4.18 1.96
C ALA A 56 -8.06 4.38 2.80
N VAL A 57 -8.36 3.42 3.70
CA VAL A 57 -9.50 3.52 4.62
C VAL A 57 -9.35 4.67 5.61
N ALA A 58 -8.16 4.85 6.18
CA ALA A 58 -7.87 5.94 7.11
C ALA A 58 -8.05 7.32 6.45
N VAL A 59 -7.53 7.50 5.24
CA VAL A 59 -7.70 8.75 4.47
C VAL A 59 -9.18 9.01 4.18
N LYS A 60 -9.92 8.00 3.71
CA LYS A 60 -11.35 8.14 3.42
C LYS A 60 -12.14 8.52 4.69
N PHE A 61 -11.85 7.86 5.82
CA PHE A 61 -12.47 8.17 7.11
C PHE A 61 -12.17 9.59 7.60
N ILE A 62 -10.91 10.02 7.53
CA ILE A 62 -10.49 11.37 7.93
C ILE A 62 -11.24 12.43 7.12
N LEU A 63 -11.35 12.25 5.79
CA LEU A 63 -12.08 13.20 4.94
C LEU A 63 -13.57 13.29 5.32
N ILE A 64 -14.20 12.15 5.62
CA ILE A 64 -15.61 12.10 6.01
C ILE A 64 -15.82 12.85 7.33
N VAL A 65 -14.97 12.63 8.32
CA VAL A 65 -15.12 13.23 9.66
C VAL A 65 -14.74 14.71 9.68
N THR A 66 -13.76 15.14 8.89
CA THR A 66 -13.23 16.52 8.95
C THR A 66 -13.96 17.49 8.03
N ILE A 67 -14.31 17.06 6.83
CA ILE A 67 -14.88 17.94 5.80
C ILE A 67 -16.15 17.38 5.17
N ASN A 68 -16.71 16.28 5.71
CA ASN A 68 -17.93 15.63 5.22
C ASN A 68 -17.86 15.32 3.71
N SER A 69 -16.66 14.96 3.24
CA SER A 69 -16.36 14.57 1.86
C SER A 69 -15.84 13.14 1.83
N THR A 70 -15.93 12.48 0.67
CA THR A 70 -15.39 11.14 0.46
C THR A 70 -14.31 11.17 -0.60
N LEU A 71 -13.40 10.20 -0.51
CA LEU A 71 -12.47 9.90 -1.58
C LEU A 71 -13.24 9.28 -2.75
N SER A 72 -12.88 9.65 -3.98
CA SER A 72 -13.40 8.97 -5.18
C SER A 72 -12.93 7.51 -5.19
N GLU A 73 -13.67 6.63 -5.85
CA GLU A 73 -13.34 5.20 -5.89
C GLU A 73 -11.97 4.96 -6.53
N GLU A 74 -11.66 5.70 -7.59
CA GLU A 74 -10.38 5.62 -8.31
C GLU A 74 -9.22 6.02 -7.38
N LEU A 75 -9.34 7.15 -6.68
CA LEU A 75 -8.31 7.57 -5.73
C LEU A 75 -8.17 6.58 -4.57
N PHE A 76 -9.27 5.99 -4.11
CA PHE A 76 -9.21 4.95 -3.09
C PHE A 76 -8.42 3.74 -3.57
N PHE A 77 -8.73 3.21 -4.76
CA PHE A 77 -8.02 2.04 -5.31
C PHE A 77 -6.55 2.36 -5.64
N ILE A 78 -6.23 3.57 -6.11
CA ILE A 78 -4.83 4.00 -6.34
C ILE A 78 -4.03 3.97 -5.04
N ILE A 79 -4.58 4.51 -3.95
CA ILE A 79 -3.89 4.48 -2.65
C ILE A 79 -3.78 3.04 -2.13
N ASN A 80 -4.83 2.23 -2.31
CA ASN A 80 -4.92 0.87 -1.78
C ASN A 80 -3.98 -0.11 -2.50
N LEU A 81 -3.96 -0.08 -3.84
CA LEU A 81 -3.30 -1.08 -4.69
C LEU A 81 -2.21 -0.50 -5.58
N GLY A 82 -2.32 0.75 -6.02
CA GLY A 82 -1.42 1.34 -7.02
C GLY A 82 0.05 1.42 -6.57
N ILE A 83 0.33 1.50 -5.27
CA ILE A 83 1.70 1.53 -4.75
C ILE A 83 2.28 0.13 -4.46
N VAL A 84 1.45 -0.92 -4.50
CA VAL A 84 1.82 -2.28 -4.12
C VAL A 84 2.93 -2.87 -5.01
N PRO A 85 2.90 -2.75 -6.35
CA PRO A 85 3.94 -3.33 -7.20
C PRO A 85 5.34 -2.76 -6.90
N PHE A 86 5.40 -1.44 -6.68
CA PHE A 86 6.64 -0.74 -6.34
C PHE A 86 7.17 -1.13 -4.96
N THR A 87 6.30 -1.14 -3.95
CA THR A 87 6.70 -1.44 -2.56
C THR A 87 7.07 -2.91 -2.35
N ALA A 88 6.37 -3.84 -3.02
CA ALA A 88 6.78 -5.23 -3.06
C ALA A 88 8.10 -5.44 -3.81
N PHE A 89 8.42 -4.64 -4.84
CA PHE A 89 9.75 -4.64 -5.45
C PHE A 89 10.83 -4.25 -4.43
N CYS A 90 10.60 -3.18 -3.65
CA CYS A 90 11.50 -2.79 -2.57
C CYS A 90 11.70 -3.92 -1.55
N TRP A 91 10.65 -4.65 -1.21
CA TRP A 91 10.74 -5.81 -0.32
C TRP A 91 11.62 -6.92 -0.91
N ILE A 92 11.41 -7.28 -2.19
CA ILE A 92 12.21 -8.31 -2.89
C ILE A 92 13.68 -7.89 -2.93
N MET A 93 13.97 -6.62 -3.23
CA MET A 93 15.34 -6.11 -3.22
C MET A 93 15.97 -6.19 -1.82
N ALA A 94 15.25 -5.76 -0.78
CA ALA A 94 15.73 -5.83 0.59
C ALA A 94 16.04 -7.27 1.00
N MET A 95 15.11 -8.19 0.78
CA MET A 95 15.24 -9.58 1.21
C MET A 95 16.36 -10.30 0.46
N THR A 96 16.45 -10.12 -0.86
CA THR A 96 17.53 -10.76 -1.65
C THR A 96 18.92 -10.23 -1.30
N ASN A 97 19.04 -8.98 -0.83
CA ASN A 97 20.26 -8.44 -0.26
C ASN A 97 20.58 -9.04 1.11
N LEU A 98 19.60 -9.04 2.04
CA LEU A 98 19.77 -9.57 3.40
C LEU A 98 20.13 -11.06 3.42
N MET A 99 19.55 -11.83 2.51
CA MET A 99 19.79 -13.27 2.37
C MET A 99 21.05 -13.61 1.55
N ASN A 100 21.79 -12.60 1.07
CA ASN A 100 22.96 -12.79 0.20
C ASN A 100 22.69 -13.69 -1.02
N VAL A 101 21.51 -13.53 -1.64
CA VAL A 101 21.12 -14.30 -2.83
C VAL A 101 22.12 -14.04 -3.96
N ARG A 102 22.54 -15.10 -4.65
CA ARG A 102 23.49 -15.04 -5.78
C ARG A 102 23.00 -14.04 -6.83
N LYS A 103 23.91 -13.21 -7.35
CA LYS A 103 23.62 -12.14 -8.33
C LYS A 103 22.77 -12.61 -9.52
N LYS A 104 23.05 -13.79 -10.07
CA LYS A 104 22.31 -14.36 -11.21
C LYS A 104 20.85 -14.65 -10.86
N ILE A 105 20.59 -15.24 -9.68
CA ILE A 105 19.22 -15.54 -9.22
C ILE A 105 18.47 -14.24 -8.94
N ARG A 106 19.13 -13.29 -8.29
CA ARG A 106 18.57 -11.95 -8.02
C ARG A 106 18.13 -11.24 -9.30
N PHE A 107 18.94 -11.29 -10.36
CA PHE A 107 18.57 -10.73 -11.66
C PHE A 107 17.27 -11.32 -12.21
N TYR A 108 17.13 -12.66 -12.17
CA TYR A 108 15.89 -13.31 -12.63
C TYR A 108 14.69 -12.94 -11.76
N LEU A 109 14.84 -12.89 -10.43
CA LEU A 109 13.75 -12.48 -9.53
C LEU A 109 13.28 -11.06 -9.85
N TYR A 110 14.21 -10.13 -10.07
CA TYR A 110 13.86 -8.75 -10.41
C TYR A 110 13.18 -8.66 -11.77
N PHE A 111 13.71 -9.36 -12.76
CA PHE A 111 13.14 -9.36 -14.11
C PHE A 111 11.71 -9.93 -14.12
N ILE A 112 11.49 -11.08 -13.48
CA ILE A 112 10.17 -11.70 -13.36
C ILE A 112 9.21 -10.77 -12.63
N TRP A 113 9.66 -10.13 -11.54
CA TRP A 113 8.82 -9.18 -10.82
C TRP A 113 8.44 -7.97 -11.67
N ILE A 114 9.38 -7.39 -12.43
CA ILE A 114 9.10 -6.25 -13.31
C ILE A 114 8.05 -6.62 -14.37
N VAL A 115 8.17 -7.80 -14.97
CA VAL A 115 7.19 -8.29 -15.95
C VAL A 115 5.81 -8.48 -15.29
N PHE A 116 5.76 -9.11 -14.11
CA PHE A 116 4.53 -9.27 -13.35
C PHE A 116 3.90 -7.93 -12.96
N ALA A 117 4.70 -7.00 -12.43
CA ALA A 117 4.28 -5.67 -12.04
C ALA A 117 3.73 -4.88 -13.23
N LEU A 118 4.37 -4.97 -14.40
CA LEU A 118 3.91 -4.29 -15.61
C LEU A 118 2.57 -4.85 -16.11
N ILE A 119 2.40 -6.18 -16.10
CA ILE A 119 1.12 -6.80 -16.44
C ILE A 119 0.03 -6.38 -15.44
N PHE A 120 0.33 -6.43 -14.14
CA PHE A 120 -0.58 -5.99 -13.08
C PHE A 120 -0.97 -4.52 -13.25
N GLU A 121 -0.01 -3.62 -13.45
CA GLU A 121 -0.27 -2.18 -13.62
C GLU A 121 -1.11 -1.89 -14.87
N ILE A 122 -0.85 -2.57 -15.99
CA ILE A 122 -1.68 -2.40 -17.20
C ILE A 122 -3.12 -2.82 -16.92
N ILE A 123 -3.32 -3.98 -16.30
CA ILE A 123 -4.67 -4.47 -15.95
C ILE A 123 -5.32 -3.51 -14.95
N PHE A 124 -4.62 -3.13 -13.89
CA PHE A 124 -5.11 -2.25 -12.84
C PHE A 124 -5.52 -0.88 -13.39
N LEU A 125 -4.65 -0.23 -14.17
CA LEU A 125 -4.93 1.07 -14.78
C LEU A 125 -6.02 0.98 -15.85
N PHE A 126 -6.10 -0.12 -16.62
CA PHE A 126 -7.21 -0.32 -17.54
C PHE A 126 -8.53 -0.40 -16.79
N THR A 127 -8.58 -1.23 -15.74
CA THR A 127 -9.79 -1.48 -14.97
C THR A 127 -10.25 -0.25 -14.21
N ILE A 128 -9.35 0.52 -13.59
CA ILE A 128 -9.72 1.68 -12.77
C ILE A 128 -10.39 2.80 -13.56
N PHE A 129 -10.05 2.95 -14.85
CA PHE A 129 -10.62 3.97 -15.73
C PHE A 129 -11.79 3.44 -16.60
N THR A 130 -12.10 2.14 -16.54
CA THR A 130 -13.21 1.54 -17.30
C THR A 130 -14.37 1.13 -16.39
N ASP A 131 -14.09 0.34 -15.35
CA ASP A 131 -15.08 -0.13 -14.39
C ASP A 131 -14.39 -0.56 -13.08
N THR A 132 -14.53 0.25 -12.03
CA THR A 132 -13.96 -0.02 -10.70
C THR A 132 -14.53 -1.28 -10.04
N THR A 133 -15.73 -1.73 -10.46
CA THR A 133 -16.38 -2.92 -9.88
C THR A 133 -15.66 -4.23 -10.20
N LEU A 134 -14.83 -4.23 -11.25
CA LEU A 134 -13.94 -5.34 -11.60
C LEU A 134 -12.72 -5.46 -10.66
N ILE A 135 -12.43 -4.42 -9.87
CA ILE A 135 -11.38 -4.43 -8.82
C ILE A 135 -12.00 -4.82 -7.48
N GLY A 136 -13.13 -4.20 -7.15
CA GLY A 136 -13.85 -4.45 -5.92
C GLY A 136 -15.11 -3.59 -5.84
N LYS A 137 -16.07 -4.02 -5.03
CA LYS A 137 -17.35 -3.35 -4.86
C LYS A 137 -17.46 -2.75 -3.46
N PHE A 138 -17.80 -1.46 -3.39
CA PHE A 138 -18.12 -0.83 -2.12
C PHE A 138 -19.45 -1.37 -1.59
N THR A 139 -19.40 -2.08 -0.45
CA THR A 139 -20.60 -2.55 0.27
C THR A 139 -21.01 -1.61 1.39
N GLY A 140 -20.12 -0.70 1.78
CA GLY A 140 -20.38 0.39 2.71
C GLY A 140 -19.58 1.64 2.35
N THR A 141 -19.61 2.64 3.25
CA THR A 141 -18.88 3.89 3.08
C THR A 141 -17.36 3.66 3.10
N LEU A 142 -16.89 2.73 3.94
CA LEU A 142 -15.46 2.41 4.10
C LEU A 142 -15.09 0.99 3.66
N GLN A 143 -16.07 0.10 3.48
CA GLN A 143 -15.86 -1.31 3.21
C GLN A 143 -15.88 -1.61 1.71
N VAL A 144 -14.89 -2.40 1.28
CA VAL A 144 -14.77 -2.91 -0.09
C VAL A 144 -14.69 -4.43 -0.03
N GLU A 145 -15.49 -5.10 -0.86
CA GLU A 145 -15.34 -6.51 -1.17
C GLU A 145 -14.52 -6.65 -2.46
N PHE A 146 -13.42 -7.38 -2.37
CA PHE A 146 -12.51 -7.70 -3.47
C PHE A 146 -12.83 -9.07 -4.08
#